data_AF-A0A1F8GKH6-F1
#
_entry.id   AF-A0A1F8GKH6-F1
#
_cell.length_a   1.000
_cell.length_b   1.000
_cell.length_c   1.000
_cell.angle_alpha   90.00
_cell.angle_beta   90.00
_cell.angle_gamma   90.00
#
_symmetry.space_group_name_H-M   'P 1'
#
loop_
_entity.id
_entity.type
_entity.pdbx_description
1 polymer ?
#
loop_
_entity_poly.entity_id
_entity_poly.type
_entity_poly.pdbx_seq_one_letter_code
_entity_poly.pdbx_strand_id
1 'polypeptide(L)'
;MARAGSSTLIKRISEREKFLRKVTSFVEKLVQEKGRVIRRSQGSSNTHVVAELLNFGDFSFKTDWGQTMFGGNDVEVWYHPNSNFKDRKRFNPVFSVYYQCARFETDDCKVNTFDENLTWQSAFNKMMKNKKKMLADMKKKERDTRRKDLSEAKNQDKTALLKKQAEKLGVG
;
A
#
# COMPACT_ATOMS: atom_id res chain seq x y z
N MET A 1 -27.43 -24.28 32.55
CA MET A 1 -26.31 -24.62 31.63
C MET A 1 -26.18 -23.55 30.54
N ALA A 2 -25.42 -22.47 30.77
CA ALA A 2 -25.27 -21.37 29.78
C ALA A 2 -23.92 -20.63 29.89
N ARG A 3 -22.79 -21.34 30.07
CA ARG A 3 -21.45 -20.72 30.23
C ARG A 3 -20.44 -20.99 29.10
N ALA A 4 -20.76 -21.87 28.13
CA ALA A 4 -19.83 -22.25 27.06
C ALA A 4 -19.80 -21.28 25.86
N GLY A 5 -20.88 -20.52 25.62
CA GLY A 5 -20.98 -19.61 24.46
C GLY A 5 -20.17 -18.31 24.64
N SER A 6 -20.14 -17.76 25.85
CA SER A 6 -19.46 -16.49 26.15
C SER A 6 -17.94 -16.58 25.98
N SER A 7 -17.30 -17.66 26.46
CA SER A 7 -15.84 -17.82 26.38
C SER A 7 -15.33 -18.03 24.95
N THR A 8 -16.11 -18.69 24.10
CA THR A 8 -15.77 -18.91 22.68
C THR A 8 -15.89 -17.62 21.87
N LEU A 9 -16.92 -16.81 22.14
CA LEU A 9 -17.10 -15.52 21.51
C LEU A 9 -15.98 -14.54 21.88
N ILE A 10 -15.62 -14.45 23.16
CA ILE A 10 -14.52 -13.59 23.64
C ILE A 10 -13.20 -13.96 22.95
N LYS A 11 -12.90 -15.25 22.82
CA LYS A 11 -11.69 -15.71 22.13
C LYS A 11 -11.68 -15.28 20.66
N ARG A 12 -12.79 -15.46 19.94
CA ARG A 12 -12.91 -15.05 18.53
C ARG A 12 -12.75 -13.55 18.36
N ILE A 13 -13.37 -12.75 19.22
CA ILE A 13 -13.22 -11.28 19.20
C ILE A 13 -11.75 -10.90 19.42
N SER A 14 -11.10 -11.47 20.44
CA SER A 14 -9.69 -11.16 20.74
C SER A 14 -8.75 -11.56 19.61
N GLU A 15 -8.96 -12.73 18.98
CA GLU A 15 -8.17 -13.16 17.83
C GLU A 15 -8.36 -12.25 16.62
N ARG A 16 -9.60 -11.81 16.39
CA ARG A 16 -9.95 -10.85 15.35
C ARG A 16 -9.24 -9.52 15.54
N GLU A 17 -9.33 -8.94 16.73
CA GLU A 17 -8.68 -7.68 17.07
C GLU A 17 -7.16 -7.76 16.91
N LYS A 18 -6.54 -8.86 17.37
CA LYS A 18 -5.10 -9.10 17.20
C LYS A 18 -4.72 -9.14 15.72
N PHE A 19 -5.52 -9.81 14.88
CA PHE A 19 -5.29 -9.85 13.46
C PHE A 19 -5.43 -8.47 12.81
N LEU A 20 -6.50 -7.73 13.11
CA LEU A 20 -6.75 -6.40 12.56
C LEU A 20 -5.63 -5.40 12.91
N ARG A 21 -5.17 -5.41 14.17
CA ARG A 21 -4.01 -4.60 14.61
C ARG A 21 -2.74 -4.97 13.86
N LYS A 22 -2.49 -6.27 13.73
CA LYS A 22 -1.30 -6.79 13.03
C LYS A 22 -1.30 -6.34 11.57
N VAL A 23 -2.43 -6.43 10.88
CA VAL A 23 -2.60 -5.98 9.49
C VAL A 23 -2.36 -4.48 9.41
N THR A 24 -3.10 -3.68 10.20
CA THR A 24 -3.02 -2.21 10.19
C THR A 24 -1.59 -1.74 10.44
N SER A 25 -0.97 -2.17 11.54
CA SER A 25 0.39 -1.73 11.89
C SER A 25 1.43 -2.14 10.86
N PHE A 26 1.27 -3.31 10.23
CA PHE A 26 2.15 -3.74 9.16
C PHE A 26 1.99 -2.84 7.92
N VAL A 27 0.76 -2.57 7.50
CA VAL A 27 0.47 -1.73 6.33
C VAL A 27 0.98 -0.32 6.54
N GLU A 28 0.71 0.31 7.69
CA GLU A 28 1.19 1.65 8.00
C GLU A 28 2.71 1.74 7.88
N LYS A 29 3.44 0.84 8.54
CA LYS A 29 4.91 0.82 8.50
C LYS A 29 5.43 0.60 7.08
N LEU A 30 4.79 -0.28 6.31
CA LEU A 30 5.20 -0.58 4.95
C LEU A 30 4.95 0.62 4.01
N VAL A 31 3.79 1.27 4.11
CA VAL A 31 3.46 2.45 3.31
C VAL A 31 4.29 3.65 3.73
N GLN A 32 4.62 3.81 5.01
CA GLN A 32 5.57 4.85 5.45
C GLN A 32 6.98 4.63 4.88
N GLU A 33 7.42 3.37 4.76
CA GLU A 33 8.76 3.02 4.28
C GLU A 33 8.89 3.10 2.74
N LYS A 34 7.82 2.75 2.00
CA LYS A 34 7.86 2.54 0.54
C LYS A 34 6.70 3.15 -0.24
N GLY A 35 5.70 3.66 0.44
CA GLY A 35 4.57 4.30 -0.20
C GLY A 35 4.96 5.61 -0.86
N ARG A 36 4.24 5.93 -1.93
CA ARG A 36 4.27 7.24 -2.57
C ARG A 36 3.23 8.13 -1.89
N VAL A 37 3.66 9.29 -1.40
CA VAL A 37 2.74 10.33 -0.91
C VAL A 37 1.97 10.88 -2.12
N ILE A 38 0.65 10.80 -2.08
CA ILE A 38 -0.25 11.34 -3.12
C ILE A 38 -0.84 12.69 -2.74
N ARG A 39 -0.96 12.96 -1.43
CA ARG A 39 -1.42 14.24 -0.91
C ARG A 39 -0.74 14.52 0.43
N ARG A 40 -0.34 15.78 0.62
CA ARG A 40 0.12 16.29 1.91
C ARG A 40 -0.40 17.71 2.10
N SER A 41 -1.04 17.96 3.23
CA SER A 41 -1.49 19.30 3.62
C SER A 41 -1.13 19.57 5.07
N GLN A 42 -0.57 20.75 5.32
CA GLN A 42 -0.18 21.19 6.65
C GLN A 42 -1.24 22.18 7.15
N GLY A 43 -1.90 21.82 8.25
CA GLY A 43 -2.76 22.72 9.01
C GLY A 43 -2.00 23.35 10.17
N SER A 44 -2.71 24.17 10.96
CA SER A 44 -2.12 24.85 12.13
C SER A 44 -1.73 23.90 13.25
N SER A 45 -2.43 22.77 13.40
CA SER A 45 -2.27 21.83 14.51
C SER A 45 -2.09 20.37 14.08
N ASN A 46 -2.13 20.08 12.77
CA ASN A 46 -1.96 18.73 12.23
C ASN A 46 -1.32 18.75 10.83
N THR A 47 -0.71 17.62 10.46
CA THR A 47 -0.30 17.36 9.06
C THR A 47 -1.13 16.19 8.55
N HIS A 48 -1.90 16.45 7.49
CA HIS A 48 -2.67 15.44 6.79
C HIS A 48 -1.82 14.84 5.67
N VAL A 49 -1.67 13.52 5.66
CA VAL A 49 -0.85 12.79 4.68
C VAL A 49 -1.63 11.61 4.13
N VAL A 50 -1.79 11.58 2.81
CA VAL A 50 -2.32 10.42 2.10
C VAL A 50 -1.19 9.79 1.31
N ALA A 51 -0.97 8.50 1.52
CA ALA A 51 0.07 7.73 0.83
C ALA A 51 -0.49 6.42 0.29
N GLU A 52 0.15 5.90 -0.75
CA GLU A 52 -0.24 4.63 -1.37
C GLU A 52 0.99 3.79 -1.71
N LEU A 53 0.83 2.48 -1.62
CA LEU A 53 1.79 1.52 -2.15
C LEU A 53 1.03 0.55 -3.04
N LEU A 54 1.23 0.71 -4.35
CA LEU A 54 0.55 -0.11 -5.35
C LEU A 54 1.40 -1.33 -5.72
N ASN A 55 0.74 -2.46 -5.97
CA ASN A 55 1.34 -3.67 -6.54
C ASN A 55 2.51 -4.24 -5.72
N PHE A 56 2.39 -4.24 -4.40
CA PHE A 56 3.31 -4.93 -3.51
C PHE A 56 2.98 -6.43 -3.46
N GLY A 57 3.45 -7.17 -4.47
CA GLY A 57 2.98 -8.52 -4.73
C GLY A 57 1.51 -8.50 -5.16
N ASP A 58 0.68 -9.31 -4.51
CA ASP A 58 -0.75 -9.39 -4.80
C ASP A 58 -1.58 -8.33 -4.04
N PHE A 59 -0.94 -7.35 -3.41
CA PHE A 59 -1.60 -6.36 -2.58
C PHE A 59 -1.28 -4.93 -2.97
N SER A 60 -2.26 -4.06 -2.75
CA SER A 60 -2.11 -2.62 -2.81
C SER A 60 -2.66 -2.01 -1.52
N PHE A 61 -2.09 -0.88 -1.13
CA PHE A 61 -2.35 -0.23 0.14
C PHE A 61 -2.56 1.26 -0.04
N LYS A 62 -3.41 1.83 0.81
CA LYS A 62 -3.58 3.27 0.98
C LYS A 62 -3.67 3.56 2.46
N THR A 63 -3.00 4.62 2.87
CA THR A 63 -3.13 5.18 4.21
C THR A 63 -3.49 6.65 4.10
N ASP A 64 -4.32 7.10 5.03
CA ASP A 64 -4.75 8.50 5.13
C ASP A 64 -4.62 8.91 6.60
N TRP A 65 -3.57 9.64 6.94
CA TRP A 65 -3.19 9.96 8.31
C TRP A 65 -3.42 11.43 8.66
N GLY A 66 -3.84 11.69 9.89
CA GLY A 66 -3.93 13.04 10.44
C GLY A 66 -5.03 13.87 9.80
N GLN A 67 -6.18 13.24 9.51
CA GLN A 67 -7.32 13.87 8.83
C GLN A 67 -7.88 15.08 9.58
N THR A 68 -7.82 15.07 10.92
CA THR A 68 -8.33 16.15 11.78
C THR A 68 -7.31 16.52 12.85
N MET A 69 -7.60 17.61 13.59
CA MET A 69 -6.80 18.03 14.74
C MET A 69 -6.74 16.97 15.85
N PHE A 70 -7.77 16.12 15.94
CA PHE A 70 -7.85 15.03 16.91
C PHE A 70 -7.31 13.70 16.34
N GLY A 71 -6.63 13.74 15.20
CA GLY A 71 -6.19 12.57 14.46
C GLY A 71 -7.22 12.10 13.45
N GLY A 72 -7.39 10.78 13.34
CA GLY A 72 -8.16 10.15 12.28
C GLY A 72 -7.21 9.57 11.24
N ASN A 73 -7.22 8.25 11.16
CA ASN A 73 -6.40 7.47 10.26
C ASN A 73 -7.27 6.45 9.55
N ASP A 74 -7.11 6.33 8.24
CA ASP A 74 -7.65 5.23 7.46
C ASP A 74 -6.53 4.33 6.92
N VAL A 75 -6.81 3.04 6.93
CA VAL A 75 -6.02 2.04 6.21
C VAL A 75 -6.96 1.26 5.30
N GLU A 76 -6.62 1.21 4.01
CA GLU A 76 -7.32 0.42 3.00
C GLU A 76 -6.35 -0.59 2.36
N VAL A 77 -6.82 -1.82 2.20
CA VAL A 77 -6.07 -2.93 1.61
C VAL A 77 -6.89 -3.56 0.50
N TRP A 78 -6.27 -3.70 -0.67
CA TRP A 78 -6.82 -4.43 -1.81
C TRP A 78 -6.01 -5.68 -2.06
N TYR A 79 -6.70 -6.79 -2.30
CA TYR A 79 -6.11 -8.04 -2.75
C TYR A 79 -6.45 -8.27 -4.22
N HIS A 80 -5.44 -8.43 -5.05
CA HIS A 80 -5.57 -8.52 -6.50
C HIS A 80 -4.61 -9.60 -7.06
N PRO A 81 -4.86 -10.89 -6.76
CA PRO A 81 -3.98 -11.96 -7.21
C PRO A 81 -3.91 -11.97 -8.74
N ASN A 82 -2.70 -12.09 -9.28
CA ASN A 82 -2.43 -12.16 -10.73
C ASN A 82 -2.88 -10.93 -11.54
N SER A 83 -3.14 -9.79 -10.89
CA SER A 83 -3.54 -8.56 -11.58
C SER A 83 -2.68 -7.39 -11.16
N ASN A 84 -2.38 -6.52 -12.13
CA ASN A 84 -1.81 -5.21 -11.83
C ASN A 84 -2.95 -4.29 -11.43
N PHE A 85 -2.93 -3.84 -10.19
CA PHE A 85 -3.79 -2.81 -9.67
C PHE A 85 -3.48 -1.49 -10.39
N LYS A 86 -4.39 -1.10 -11.28
CA LYS A 86 -4.29 0.13 -12.09
C LYS A 86 -5.28 1.20 -11.66
N ASP A 87 -6.46 0.80 -11.17
CA ASP A 87 -7.55 1.71 -10.82
C ASP A 87 -8.31 1.17 -9.61
N ARG A 88 -8.47 2.01 -8.58
CA ARG A 88 -9.25 1.71 -7.37
C ARG A 88 -10.72 1.46 -7.67
N LYS A 89 -11.28 2.08 -8.73
CA LYS A 89 -12.70 1.92 -9.07
C LYS A 89 -13.08 0.49 -9.47
N ARG A 90 -12.09 -0.34 -9.83
CA ARG A 90 -12.31 -1.71 -10.29
C ARG A 90 -12.17 -2.76 -9.21
N PHE A 91 -11.71 -2.39 -8.02
CA PHE A 91 -11.42 -3.32 -6.93
C PHE A 91 -12.02 -2.83 -5.63
N ASN A 92 -12.81 -3.70 -5.00
CA ASN A 92 -13.27 -3.47 -3.63
C ASN A 92 -12.14 -3.79 -2.65
N PRO A 93 -11.97 -2.98 -1.59
CA PRO A 93 -11.01 -3.31 -0.54
C PRO A 93 -11.43 -4.59 0.18
N VAL A 94 -10.47 -5.46 0.49
CA VAL A 94 -10.70 -6.63 1.34
C VAL A 94 -10.63 -6.27 2.82
N PHE A 95 -9.99 -5.14 3.14
CA PHE A 95 -9.92 -4.59 4.49
C PHE A 95 -9.90 -3.07 4.43
N SER A 96 -10.76 -2.42 5.22
CA SER A 96 -10.76 -0.98 5.44
C SER A 96 -11.09 -0.70 6.90
N VAL A 97 -10.28 0.14 7.54
CA VAL A 97 -10.49 0.56 8.92
C VAL A 97 -10.22 2.05 9.07
N TYR A 98 -11.09 2.69 9.84
CA TYR A 98 -10.91 4.02 10.40
C TYR A 98 -10.58 3.89 11.89
N TYR A 99 -9.63 4.67 12.39
CA TYR A 99 -9.39 4.79 13.83
C TYR A 99 -8.85 6.17 14.23
N GLN A 100 -9.27 6.61 15.41
CA GLN A 100 -8.81 7.84 16.04
C GLN A 100 -7.79 7.54 17.15
N CYS A 101 -6.85 8.44 17.40
CA CYS A 101 -5.93 8.37 18.55
C CYS A 101 -5.09 7.09 18.72
N ALA A 102 -4.26 6.70 17.74
CA ALA A 102 -3.13 5.74 17.85
C ALA A 102 -3.37 4.37 18.56
N ARG A 103 -4.59 4.04 18.97
CA ARG A 103 -4.95 2.83 19.70
C ARG A 103 -6.22 2.26 19.07
N PHE A 104 -6.12 1.00 18.68
CA PHE A 104 -7.25 0.21 18.14
C PHE A 104 -8.26 -0.21 19.24
N GLU A 105 -8.07 0.22 20.50
CA GLU A 105 -8.79 -0.22 21.71
C GLU A 105 -9.90 0.73 22.12
N THR A 106 -9.98 1.91 21.51
CA THR A 106 -11.02 2.88 21.81
C THR A 106 -12.23 2.66 20.93
N ASP A 107 -13.39 3.11 21.40
CA ASP A 107 -14.67 3.09 20.67
C ASP A 107 -14.60 3.82 19.30
N ASP A 108 -13.51 4.54 19.03
CA ASP A 108 -13.25 5.28 17.80
C ASP A 108 -12.65 4.42 16.68
N CYS A 109 -12.47 3.11 16.88
CA CYS A 109 -12.05 2.18 15.83
C CYS A 109 -13.26 1.59 15.10
N LYS A 110 -13.37 1.86 13.80
CA LYS A 110 -14.45 1.39 12.95
C LYS A 110 -13.90 0.60 11.76
N VAL A 111 -14.18 -0.71 11.74
CA VAL A 111 -13.91 -1.55 10.56
C VAL A 111 -15.00 -1.29 9.52
N ASN A 112 -14.66 -0.55 8.46
CA ASN A 112 -15.59 -0.21 7.39
C ASN A 112 -15.79 -1.38 6.42
N THR A 113 -14.76 -2.19 6.21
CA THR A 113 -14.83 -3.36 5.33
C THR A 113 -13.93 -4.46 5.85
N PHE A 114 -14.45 -5.68 5.84
CA PHE A 114 -13.64 -6.86 6.04
C PHE A 114 -14.22 -8.03 5.27
N ASP A 115 -13.45 -8.53 4.30
CA ASP A 115 -13.78 -9.76 3.61
C ASP A 115 -13.43 -10.96 4.50
N GLU A 116 -14.43 -11.74 4.89
CA GLU A 116 -14.27 -12.94 5.72
C GLU A 116 -13.57 -14.10 4.98
N ASN A 117 -13.33 -13.98 3.67
CA ASN A 117 -12.59 -14.96 2.90
C ASN A 117 -11.13 -15.10 3.41
N LEU A 118 -10.77 -16.31 3.85
CA LEU A 118 -9.44 -16.61 4.39
C LEU A 118 -8.31 -16.58 3.35
N THR A 119 -8.64 -16.54 2.06
CA THR A 119 -7.66 -16.56 0.95
C THR A 119 -6.71 -15.36 1.04
N TRP A 120 -7.26 -14.15 1.12
CA TRP A 120 -6.43 -12.94 1.22
C TRP A 120 -5.71 -12.88 2.55
N GLN A 121 -6.30 -13.34 3.65
CA GLN A 121 -5.66 -13.35 4.98
C GLN A 121 -4.42 -14.26 4.99
N SER A 122 -4.52 -15.42 4.34
CA SER A 122 -3.41 -16.37 4.18
C SER A 122 -2.32 -15.80 3.27
N ALA A 123 -2.70 -15.21 2.13
CA ALA A 123 -1.79 -14.53 1.23
C ALA A 123 -1.07 -13.34 1.91
N PHE A 124 -1.80 -12.58 2.74
CA PHE A 124 -1.26 -11.45 3.48
C PHE A 124 -0.23 -11.91 4.51
N ASN A 125 -0.52 -12.96 5.28
CA ASN A 125 0.44 -13.54 6.22
C ASN A 125 1.71 -14.06 5.49
N LYS A 126 1.57 -14.67 4.31
CA LYS A 126 2.70 -15.09 3.48
C LYS A 126 3.53 -13.89 2.99
N MET A 127 2.86 -12.83 2.54
CA MET A 127 3.50 -11.57 2.14
C MET A 127 4.27 -10.94 3.31
N MET A 128 3.69 -10.87 4.51
CA MET A 128 4.37 -10.35 5.70
C MET A 128 5.68 -11.11 5.99
N LYS A 129 5.65 -12.45 5.95
CA LYS A 129 6.85 -13.29 6.15
C LYS A 129 7.91 -13.01 5.07
N ASN A 130 7.48 -12.73 3.84
CA ASN A 130 8.35 -12.50 2.70
C ASN A 130 8.71 -11.01 2.48
N LYS A 131 8.30 -10.08 3.37
CA LYS A 131 8.49 -8.62 3.23
C LYS A 131 9.90 -8.28 2.76
N LYS A 132 10.93 -8.78 3.46
CA LYS A 132 12.34 -8.45 3.17
C LYS A 132 12.74 -8.82 1.74
N LYS A 133 12.35 -10.01 1.27
CA LYS A 133 12.63 -10.47 -0.09
C LYS A 133 11.92 -9.59 -1.13
N MET A 134 10.63 -9.31 -0.92
CA MET A 134 9.84 -8.49 -1.83
C MET A 134 10.38 -7.05 -1.94
N LEU A 135 10.84 -6.47 -0.83
CA LEU A 135 11.50 -5.16 -0.82
C LEU A 135 12.81 -5.16 -1.61
N ALA A 136 13.60 -6.23 -1.50
CA ALA A 136 14.84 -6.37 -2.27
C ALA A 136 14.53 -6.49 -3.78
N ASP A 137 13.52 -7.28 -4.14
CA ASP A 137 13.08 -7.45 -5.53
C ASP A 137 12.55 -6.13 -6.12
N MET A 138 11.81 -5.34 -5.35
CA MET A 138 11.38 -3.99 -5.77
C MET A 138 12.56 -3.07 -6.04
N LYS A 139 13.51 -2.97 -5.10
CA LYS A 139 14.70 -2.13 -5.26
C LYS A 139 15.53 -2.54 -6.48
N LYS A 140 15.63 -3.85 -6.74
CA LYS A 140 16.29 -4.39 -7.93
C LYS A 140 15.55 -3.93 -9.20
N LYS A 141 14.23 -4.12 -9.27
CA LYS A 141 13.40 -3.67 -10.40
C LYS A 141 13.53 -2.17 -10.65
N GLU A 142 13.46 -1.33 -9.61
CA GLU A 142 13.64 0.12 -9.72
C GLU A 142 15.01 0.48 -10.32
N ARG A 143 16.08 -0.19 -9.87
CA ARG A 143 17.43 0.02 -10.41
C ARG A 143 17.53 -0.40 -11.89
N ASP A 144 16.93 -1.53 -12.23
CA ASP A 144 16.96 -2.06 -13.60
C ASP A 144 16.13 -1.18 -14.56
N THR A 145 14.96 -0.70 -14.14
CA THR A 145 14.15 0.27 -14.89
C THR A 145 14.94 1.56 -15.12
N ARG A 146 15.50 2.16 -14.06
CA ARG A 146 16.29 3.40 -14.18
C ARG A 146 17.48 3.24 -15.13
N ARG A 147 18.12 2.06 -15.16
CA ARG A 147 19.21 1.77 -16.11
C ARG A 147 18.73 1.71 -17.55
N LYS A 148 17.56 1.12 -17.79
CA LYS A 148 16.94 1.09 -19.13
C LYS A 148 16.57 2.49 -19.60
N ASP A 149 15.87 3.27 -18.76
CA ASP A 149 15.44 4.63 -19.10
C ASP A 149 16.65 5.52 -19.47
N LEU A 150 17.75 5.42 -18.71
CA LEU A 150 18.99 6.15 -19.01
C LEU A 150 19.64 5.69 -20.33
N SER A 151 19.58 4.40 -20.66
CA SER A 151 20.09 3.88 -21.92
C SER A 151 19.24 4.33 -23.10
N GLU A 152 17.91 4.33 -22.94
CA GLU A 152 16.96 4.78 -23.96
C GLU A 152 17.09 6.28 -24.22
N ALA A 153 17.21 7.10 -23.17
CA ALA A 153 17.47 8.53 -23.31
C ALA A 153 18.77 8.81 -24.08
N LYS A 154 19.87 8.12 -23.73
CA LYS A 154 21.14 8.25 -24.46
C LYS A 154 21.03 7.84 -25.93
N ASN A 155 20.25 6.80 -26.24
CA ASN A 155 20.03 6.35 -27.60
C ASN A 155 19.16 7.34 -28.40
N GLN A 156 18.17 7.96 -27.76
CA GLN A 156 17.37 9.02 -28.36
C GLN A 156 18.23 10.26 -28.67
N ASP A 157 19.06 10.69 -27.73
CA ASP A 157 19.99 11.82 -27.93
C ASP A 157 20.98 11.54 -29.05
N LYS A 158 21.56 10.34 -29.09
CA LYS A 158 22.47 9.93 -30.17
C LYS A 158 21.78 9.89 -31.52
N THR A 159 20.56 9.36 -31.59
CA THR A 159 19.75 9.34 -32.82
C THR A 159 19.42 10.75 -33.30
N ALA A 160 19.05 11.66 -32.39
CA ALA A 160 18.80 13.06 -32.72
C ALA A 160 20.06 13.77 -33.23
N LEU A 161 21.22 13.47 -32.65
CA LEU A 161 22.50 14.04 -33.08
C LEU A 161 22.91 13.53 -34.47
N LEU A 162 22.77 12.23 -34.72
CA LEU A 162 23.03 11.62 -36.03
C LEU A 162 22.09 12.15 -37.10
N LYS A 163 20.81 12.36 -36.77
CA LYS A 163 19.84 12.97 -37.70
C LYS A 163 20.25 14.38 -38.10
N LYS A 164 20.65 15.23 -37.14
CA LYS A 164 21.19 16.57 -37.42
C LYS A 164 22.46 16.54 -38.28
N GLN A 165 23.33 15.55 -38.08
CA GLN A 165 24.53 15.39 -38.90
C GLN A 165 24.21 14.91 -40.32
N ALA A 166 23.27 13.97 -40.48
CA ALA A 166 22.81 13.50 -41.79
C ALA A 166 22.18 14.63 -42.61
N GLU A 167 21.33 15.45 -41.98
CA GLU A 167 20.75 16.66 -42.60
C GLU A 167 21.86 17.64 -43.05
N LYS A 168 22.88 17.90 -42.22
CA LYS A 168 24.00 18.77 -42.57
C LYS A 168 24.83 18.25 -43.75
N LEU A 169 24.94 16.93 -43.89
CA LEU A 169 25.73 16.28 -44.94
C LEU A 169 24.91 16.00 -46.22
N GLY A 170 23.62 16.30 -46.23
CA GLY A 170 22.73 16.02 -47.38
C GLY A 170 22.45 14.53 -47.59
N VAL A 171 22.59 13.71 -46.53
CA VAL A 171 22.40 12.24 -46.57
C VAL A 171 21.06 11.84 -45.91
N GLY A 172 20.07 12.75 -45.89
CA GLY A 172 18.82 12.61 -45.15
C GLY A 172 17.59 12.91 -45.97
#